data_AF-A0A2V6RR68-F1
#
_entry.id   AF-A0A2V6RR68-F1
#
_cell.length_a   1.000
_cell.length_b   1.000
_cell.length_c   1.000
_cell.angle_alpha   90.00
_cell.angle_beta   90.00
_cell.angle_gamma   90.00
#
_symmetry.space_group_name_H-M   'P 1'
#
loop_
_entity.id
_entity.type
_entity.pdbx_description
1 polymer ?
#
loop_
_entity_poly.entity_id
_entity_poly.type
_entity_poly.pdbx_seq_one_letter_code
_entity_poly.pdbx_strand_id
1 'polypeptide(L)'
;MGLAIFLQAPLGRVAEYLTSGQLIARDNSISEFGIMAEPTGTDPLPGSPLVKGERDEAGNLLDASPGTRFNLSAAEIATLRALRDATASVSQPGMAEKVWDTYRGLLRQRLQAYQQGGLGALAPYTRSGGGITDPAAELRAAIADVDRVGRDGPELRDTLLRFPAASSPRQLHRFYWLKRRVQRRPDLSLLHQIVAPGPGPAVHIERYFYVGHSYNTGQVITGAFAYLDGTVVFSTSRFSTDEVLGVGNQLKRSIGRGQLRDEMRKRLEGIRASLTRPTSPESP
;
A
#
# COMPACT_ATOMS: atom_id res chain seq x y z
N MET A 1 0.74 6.51 14.83
CA MET A 1 0.70 5.77 16.12
C MET A 1 1.76 4.68 16.05
N GLY A 2 2.37 4.31 17.17
CA GLY A 2 3.42 3.28 17.24
C GLY A 2 3.06 2.18 18.23
N LEU A 3 3.46 0.94 17.95
CA LEU A 3 3.49 -0.18 18.89
C LEU A 3 4.87 -0.84 18.81
N ALA A 4 5.31 -1.41 19.92
CA ALA A 4 6.54 -2.19 19.97
C ALA A 4 6.34 -3.44 20.83
N ILE A 5 7.09 -4.49 20.51
CA ILE A 5 7.19 -5.72 21.30
C ILE A 5 8.66 -6.09 21.46
N PHE A 6 8.96 -6.81 22.54
CA PHE A 6 10.25 -7.47 22.73
C PHE A 6 10.16 -8.91 22.24
N LEU A 7 11.19 -9.35 21.51
CA LEU A 7 11.35 -10.72 21.03
C LEU A 7 12.65 -11.31 21.57
N GLN A 8 12.57 -12.50 22.15
CA GLN A 8 13.73 -13.32 22.49
C GLN A 8 14.32 -13.97 21.22
N ALA A 9 14.85 -13.15 20.32
CA ALA A 9 15.46 -13.58 19.07
C ALA A 9 16.61 -12.62 18.67
N PRO A 10 17.70 -13.13 18.08
CA PRO A 10 18.78 -12.27 17.58
C PRO A 10 18.30 -11.34 16.47
N LEU A 11 18.85 -10.11 16.42
CA LEU A 11 18.49 -9.09 15.43
C LEU A 11 18.62 -9.60 14.00
N GLY A 12 19.66 -10.38 13.68
CA GLY A 12 19.88 -10.93 12.34
C GLY A 12 18.69 -11.76 11.84
N ARG A 13 18.14 -12.63 12.69
CA ARG A 13 16.97 -13.46 12.35
C ARG A 13 15.71 -12.62 12.12
N VAL A 14 15.53 -11.56 12.92
CA VAL A 14 14.42 -10.62 12.73
C VAL A 14 14.60 -9.82 11.45
N ALA A 15 15.82 -9.36 11.16
CA ALA A 15 16.17 -8.60 9.97
C ALA A 15 15.90 -9.41 8.69
N GLU A 16 16.34 -10.67 8.64
CA GLU A 16 16.04 -11.60 7.56
C GLU A 16 14.54 -11.75 7.33
N TYR A 17 13.76 -11.89 8.40
CA TYR A 17 12.30 -11.95 8.29
C TYR A 17 11.72 -10.66 7.69
N LEU A 18 12.16 -9.49 8.15
CA LEU A 18 11.67 -8.20 7.64
C LEU A 18 12.03 -7.98 6.16
N THR A 19 13.16 -8.49 5.68
CA THR A 19 13.64 -8.30 4.30
C THR A 19 13.14 -9.36 3.30
N SER A 20 12.72 -10.53 3.80
CA SER A 20 12.28 -11.70 3.01
C SER A 20 10.99 -11.52 2.21
N GLY A 21 10.21 -10.47 2.45
CA GLY A 21 8.89 -10.27 1.84
C GLY A 21 7.74 -11.02 2.56
N GLN A 22 8.04 -11.78 3.62
CA GLN A 22 7.05 -12.54 4.40
C GLN A 22 5.97 -11.66 5.04
N LEU A 23 6.27 -10.38 5.32
CA LEU A 23 5.28 -9.43 5.85
C LEU A 23 4.09 -9.21 4.91
N ILE A 24 4.34 -9.14 3.60
CA ILE A 24 3.29 -9.00 2.59
C ILE A 24 2.65 -10.36 2.34
N ALA A 25 3.46 -11.42 2.17
CA ALA A 25 2.97 -12.75 1.83
C ALA A 25 2.07 -13.38 2.92
N ARG A 26 2.21 -12.96 4.19
CA ARG A 26 1.41 -13.44 5.32
C ARG A 26 0.32 -12.46 5.78
N ASP A 27 0.13 -11.34 5.06
CA ASP A 27 -0.96 -10.42 5.36
C ASP A 27 -2.29 -11.03 4.86
N ASN A 28 -3.08 -11.56 5.80
CA ASN A 28 -4.36 -12.20 5.50
C ASN A 28 -5.42 -11.24 4.92
N SER A 29 -5.20 -9.92 4.93
CA SER A 29 -6.06 -8.96 4.25
C SER A 29 -5.84 -8.93 2.74
N ILE A 30 -4.69 -9.43 2.28
CA ILE A 30 -4.29 -9.48 0.86
C ILE A 30 -4.73 -10.82 0.28
N SER A 31 -5.66 -10.78 -0.67
CA SER A 31 -6.14 -11.96 -1.38
C SER A 31 -5.29 -12.30 -2.60
N GLU A 32 -4.59 -11.31 -3.16
CA GLU A 32 -3.76 -11.48 -4.35
C GLU A 32 -2.69 -10.38 -4.38
N PHE A 33 -1.48 -10.68 -4.84
CA PHE A 33 -0.43 -9.69 -5.06
C PHE A 33 0.58 -10.18 -6.08
N GLY A 34 1.34 -9.24 -6.65
CA GLY A 34 2.49 -9.56 -7.50
C GLY A 34 3.52 -8.44 -7.50
N ILE A 35 4.77 -8.81 -7.76
CA ILE A 35 5.89 -7.86 -7.87
C ILE A 35 5.95 -7.35 -9.30
N MET A 36 6.17 -6.04 -9.46
CA MET A 36 6.32 -5.37 -10.74
C MET A 36 7.76 -4.88 -10.88
N ALA A 37 8.54 -5.59 -11.70
CA ALA A 37 9.97 -5.33 -11.87
C ALA A 37 10.27 -4.16 -12.82
N GLU A 38 9.51 -4.01 -13.91
CA GLU A 38 9.83 -3.04 -14.96
C GLU A 38 8.87 -1.85 -15.03
N PRO A 39 9.39 -0.61 -15.15
CA PRO A 39 8.59 0.57 -15.45
C PRO A 39 8.19 0.63 -16.93
N THR A 40 8.68 -0.28 -17.76
CA THR A 40 8.42 -0.36 -19.20
C THR A 40 7.42 -1.48 -19.47
N GLY A 41 6.28 -1.15 -20.10
CA GLY A 41 5.24 -2.12 -20.45
C GLY A 41 3.84 -1.49 -20.47
N THR A 42 3.05 -1.77 -21.50
CA THR A 42 1.70 -1.19 -21.65
C THR A 42 0.60 -2.11 -21.14
N ASP A 43 0.93 -3.36 -20.83
CA ASP A 43 -0.04 -4.34 -20.41
C ASP A 43 -0.66 -3.96 -19.06
N PRO A 44 -1.99 -4.16 -18.90
CA PRO A 44 -2.66 -4.02 -17.61
C PRO A 44 -1.91 -4.77 -16.51
N LEU A 45 -2.04 -4.31 -15.26
CA LEU A 45 -1.52 -5.07 -14.14
C LEU A 45 -2.04 -6.52 -14.19
N PRO A 46 -1.18 -7.52 -13.94
CA PRO A 46 -1.63 -8.90 -13.90
C PRO A 46 -2.59 -9.09 -12.72
N GLY A 47 -3.27 -10.23 -12.70
CA GLY A 47 -4.19 -10.57 -11.63
C GLY A 47 -5.48 -11.21 -12.15
N SER A 48 -6.21 -11.78 -11.20
CA SER A 48 -7.41 -12.56 -11.46
C SER A 48 -8.56 -11.67 -11.94
N PRO A 49 -9.42 -12.17 -12.84
CA PRO A 49 -10.65 -11.47 -13.22
C PRO A 49 -11.57 -11.30 -12.01
N LEU A 50 -12.55 -10.41 -12.14
CA LEU A 50 -13.60 -10.25 -11.12
C LEU A 50 -14.39 -11.56 -10.96
N VAL A 51 -14.47 -12.07 -9.74
CA VAL A 51 -15.37 -13.20 -9.45
C VAL A 51 -16.82 -12.74 -9.47
N LYS A 52 -17.78 -13.67 -9.56
CA LYS A 52 -19.22 -13.37 -9.68
C LYS A 52 -19.71 -12.30 -8.68
N GLY A 53 -19.29 -12.39 -7.41
CA GLY A 53 -19.67 -11.45 -6.35
C GLY A 53 -18.93 -10.10 -6.36
N GLU A 54 -18.08 -9.85 -7.35
CA GLU A 54 -17.31 -8.60 -7.51
C GLU A 54 -17.66 -7.85 -8.80
N ARG A 55 -18.50 -8.41 -9.67
CA ARG A 55 -18.83 -7.83 -10.98
C ARG A 55 -19.54 -6.48 -10.89
N ASP A 56 -20.30 -6.25 -9.82
CA ASP A 56 -20.94 -4.96 -9.55
C ASP A 56 -19.90 -3.83 -9.40
N GLU A 57 -18.66 -4.17 -9.02
CA GLU A 57 -17.57 -3.18 -8.93
C GLU A 57 -17.21 -2.58 -10.29
N ALA A 58 -17.35 -3.34 -11.38
CA ALA A 58 -17.17 -2.81 -12.72
C ALA A 58 -18.23 -1.76 -13.08
N GLY A 59 -19.49 -2.00 -12.70
CA GLY A 59 -20.54 -1.00 -12.83
C GLY A 59 -20.22 0.27 -12.03
N ASN A 60 -19.81 0.11 -10.78
CA ASN A 60 -19.39 1.24 -9.92
C ASN A 60 -18.22 2.04 -10.53
N LEU A 61 -17.27 1.37 -11.19
CA LEU A 61 -16.14 2.01 -11.88
C LEU A 61 -16.61 2.80 -13.12
N LEU A 62 -17.54 2.27 -13.91
CA LEU A 62 -18.11 3.01 -15.06
C LEU A 62 -18.90 4.24 -14.62
N ASP A 63 -19.56 4.17 -13.47
CA ASP A 63 -20.31 5.27 -12.87
C ASP A 63 -19.41 6.23 -12.07
N ALA A 64 -18.09 6.02 -12.09
CA ALA A 64 -17.16 6.89 -11.38
C ALA A 64 -17.25 8.34 -11.88
N SER A 65 -17.24 9.26 -10.90
CA SER A 65 -17.31 10.69 -11.13
C SER A 65 -16.62 11.42 -9.97
N PRO A 66 -16.36 12.73 -10.07
CA PRO A 66 -15.74 13.48 -8.99
C PRO A 66 -16.44 13.26 -7.64
N GLY A 67 -15.69 12.76 -6.65
CA GLY A 67 -16.22 12.48 -5.31
C GLY A 67 -16.96 11.16 -5.15
N THR A 68 -16.97 10.29 -6.18
CA THR A 68 -17.36 8.89 -5.97
C THR A 68 -16.34 8.17 -5.12
N ARG A 69 -16.67 6.93 -4.78
CA ARG A 69 -15.95 6.09 -3.80
C ARG A 69 -14.53 5.72 -4.22
N PHE A 70 -14.10 6.04 -5.44
CA PHE A 70 -12.79 5.68 -5.95
C PHE A 70 -11.81 6.85 -5.92
N ASN A 71 -10.57 6.55 -5.59
CA ASN A 71 -9.45 7.48 -5.76
C ASN A 71 -9.04 7.52 -7.22
N LEU A 72 -9.68 8.39 -8.00
CA LEU A 72 -9.38 8.57 -9.41
C LEU A 72 -9.09 10.04 -9.72
N SER A 73 -8.15 10.26 -10.62
CA SER A 73 -7.87 11.54 -11.25
C SER A 73 -8.94 11.87 -12.30
N ALA A 74 -8.96 13.14 -12.73
CA ALA A 74 -9.89 13.60 -13.75
C ALA A 74 -9.72 12.85 -15.08
N ALA A 75 -8.48 12.53 -15.46
CA ALA A 75 -8.16 11.78 -16.67
C ALA A 75 -8.67 10.34 -16.59
N GLU A 76 -8.44 9.64 -15.48
CA GLU A 76 -8.93 8.27 -15.26
C GLU A 76 -10.47 8.21 -15.29
N ILE A 77 -11.15 9.19 -14.68
CA ILE A 77 -12.61 9.32 -14.75
C ILE A 77 -13.08 9.51 -16.21
N ALA A 78 -12.39 10.35 -16.98
CA ALA A 78 -12.72 10.56 -18.38
C ALA A 78 -12.55 9.28 -19.21
N THR A 79 -11.49 8.51 -18.97
CA THR A 79 -11.28 7.20 -19.62
C THR A 79 -12.42 6.22 -19.30
N LEU A 80 -12.85 6.12 -18.05
CA LEU A 80 -13.95 5.23 -17.65
C LEU A 80 -15.30 5.66 -18.24
N ARG A 81 -15.56 6.97 -18.35
CA ARG A 81 -16.76 7.50 -19.03
C ARG A 81 -16.77 7.15 -20.51
N ALA A 82 -15.65 7.33 -21.21
CA ALA A 82 -15.54 6.93 -22.62
C ALA A 82 -15.73 5.42 -22.79
N LEU A 83 -15.24 4.61 -21.84
CA LEU A 83 -15.43 3.17 -21.85
C LEU A 83 -16.89 2.76 -21.65
N ARG A 84 -17.64 3.45 -20.78
CA ARG A 84 -19.07 3.20 -20.58
C ARG A 84 -19.83 3.29 -21.91
N ASP A 85 -19.59 4.35 -22.66
CA ASP A 85 -20.28 4.58 -23.92
C ASP A 85 -19.89 3.50 -24.96
N ALA A 86 -18.62 3.06 -24.94
CA ALA A 86 -18.11 1.99 -25.80
C ALA A 86 -18.52 0.55 -25.37
N THR A 87 -19.19 0.38 -24.23
CA THR A 87 -19.61 -0.92 -23.68
C THR A 87 -21.11 -1.09 -23.57
N ALA A 88 -21.90 -0.10 -24.02
CA ALA A 88 -23.35 -0.08 -23.90
C ALA A 88 -24.07 -1.30 -24.49
N SER A 89 -23.50 -1.94 -25.52
CA SER A 89 -24.05 -3.13 -26.19
C SER A 89 -23.40 -4.45 -25.78
N VAL A 90 -22.42 -4.43 -24.86
CA VAL A 90 -21.68 -5.63 -24.42
C VAL A 90 -22.48 -6.36 -23.33
N SER A 91 -22.42 -7.69 -23.33
CA SER A 91 -23.02 -8.49 -22.25
C SER A 91 -22.42 -8.13 -20.89
N GLN A 92 -23.19 -8.26 -19.81
CA GLN A 92 -22.74 -7.90 -18.46
C GLN A 92 -21.39 -8.54 -18.06
N PRO A 93 -21.15 -9.85 -18.28
CA PRO A 93 -19.84 -10.44 -17.98
C PRO A 93 -18.69 -9.85 -18.80
N GLY A 94 -18.89 -9.65 -20.11
CA GLY A 94 -17.86 -9.09 -20.98
C GLY A 94 -17.58 -7.60 -20.69
N MET A 95 -18.60 -6.84 -20.29
CA MET A 95 -18.45 -5.48 -19.80
C MET A 95 -17.58 -5.48 -18.54
N ALA A 96 -17.90 -6.34 -17.56
CA ALA A 96 -17.18 -6.38 -16.31
C ALA A 96 -15.69 -6.70 -16.48
N GLU A 97 -15.37 -7.64 -17.37
CA GLU A 97 -13.99 -7.98 -17.74
C GLU A 97 -13.27 -6.78 -18.38
N LYS A 98 -13.87 -6.15 -19.39
CA LYS A 98 -13.27 -5.02 -20.11
C LYS A 98 -13.03 -3.80 -19.19
N VAL A 99 -13.96 -3.52 -18.29
CA VAL A 99 -13.83 -2.45 -17.30
C VAL A 99 -12.72 -2.74 -16.30
N TRP A 100 -12.67 -3.98 -15.80
CA TRP A 100 -11.62 -4.39 -14.89
C TRP A 100 -10.23 -4.32 -15.53
N ASP A 101 -10.10 -4.77 -16.78
CA ASP A 101 -8.84 -4.69 -17.53
C ASP A 101 -8.42 -3.24 -17.78
N THR A 102 -9.39 -2.38 -18.12
CA THR A 102 -9.12 -0.94 -18.27
C THR A 102 -8.64 -0.33 -16.96
N TYR A 103 -9.28 -0.66 -15.84
CA TYR A 103 -8.86 -0.18 -14.52
C TYR A 103 -7.45 -0.66 -14.16
N ARG A 104 -7.12 -1.94 -14.40
CA ARG A 104 -5.76 -2.47 -14.24
C ARG A 104 -4.74 -1.78 -15.15
N GLY A 105 -5.15 -1.35 -16.35
CA GLY A 105 -4.35 -0.51 -17.25
C GLY A 105 -4.08 0.89 -16.71
N LEU A 106 -5.09 1.54 -16.13
CA LEU A 106 -4.91 2.85 -15.47
C LEU A 106 -3.95 2.75 -14.27
N LEU A 107 -4.07 1.70 -13.47
CA LEU A 107 -3.16 1.47 -12.33
C LEU A 107 -1.73 1.14 -12.78
N ARG A 108 -1.55 0.47 -13.93
CA ARG A 108 -0.23 0.30 -14.56
C ARG A 108 0.40 1.66 -14.87
N GLN A 109 -0.34 2.56 -15.52
CA GLN A 109 0.17 3.90 -15.85
C GLN A 109 0.57 4.68 -14.58
N ARG A 110 -0.25 4.59 -13.53
CA ARG A 110 0.05 5.22 -12.24
C ARG A 110 1.31 4.66 -11.57
N LEU A 111 1.49 3.35 -11.60
CA LEU A 111 2.71 2.70 -11.11
C LEU A 111 3.95 3.23 -11.86
N GLN A 112 3.89 3.29 -13.19
CA GLN A 112 5.00 3.75 -14.03
C GLN A 112 5.34 5.21 -13.76
N ALA A 113 4.33 6.07 -13.70
CA ALA A 113 4.50 7.47 -13.35
C ALA A 113 5.24 7.62 -12.01
N TYR A 114 4.82 6.87 -10.99
CA TYR A 114 5.48 6.89 -9.68
C TYR A 114 6.90 6.31 -9.72
N GLN A 115 7.15 5.23 -10.46
CA GLN A 115 8.50 4.68 -10.61
C GLN A 115 9.48 5.66 -11.27
N GLN A 116 8.99 6.49 -12.20
CA GLN A 116 9.80 7.44 -12.96
C GLN A 116 9.97 8.80 -12.26
N GLY A 117 8.91 9.32 -11.62
CA GLY A 117 8.90 10.68 -11.05
C GLY A 117 8.56 10.74 -9.56
N GLY A 118 8.39 9.60 -8.89
CA GLY A 118 8.08 9.52 -7.48
C GLY A 118 6.83 10.28 -7.09
N LEU A 119 6.89 10.98 -5.94
CA LEU A 119 5.77 11.77 -5.43
C LEU A 119 5.34 12.89 -6.40
N GLY A 120 6.26 13.44 -7.19
CA GLY A 120 5.95 14.51 -8.15
C GLY A 120 5.07 14.04 -9.32
N ALA A 121 5.03 12.73 -9.58
CA ALA A 121 4.27 12.14 -10.68
C ALA A 121 2.92 11.54 -10.25
N LEU A 122 2.55 11.65 -8.97
CA LEU A 122 1.25 11.17 -8.51
C LEU A 122 0.14 12.13 -8.94
N ALA A 123 -0.78 11.64 -9.78
CA ALA A 123 -1.96 12.39 -10.14
C ALA A 123 -2.90 12.54 -8.92
N PRO A 124 -3.41 13.76 -8.64
CA PRO A 124 -4.36 14.00 -7.56
C PRO A 124 -5.70 13.32 -7.81
N TYR A 125 -6.44 13.06 -6.73
CA TYR A 125 -7.78 12.49 -6.81
C TYR A 125 -8.84 13.58 -6.90
N THR A 126 -9.82 13.39 -7.77
CA THR A 126 -10.89 14.38 -7.99
C THR A 126 -12.05 14.12 -7.05
N ARG A 127 -12.46 15.15 -6.31
CA ARG A 127 -13.56 15.10 -5.35
C ARG A 127 -14.75 15.94 -5.81
N SER A 128 -15.87 15.81 -5.11
CA SER A 128 -17.08 16.57 -5.40
C SER A 128 -16.83 18.07 -5.20
N GLY A 129 -17.63 18.91 -5.88
CA GLY A 129 -17.53 20.37 -5.78
C GLY A 129 -16.21 20.96 -6.30
N GLY A 130 -15.47 20.24 -7.14
CA GLY A 130 -14.16 20.68 -7.66
C GLY A 130 -13.00 20.50 -6.68
N GLY A 131 -13.23 19.86 -5.53
CA GLY A 131 -12.18 19.54 -4.58
C GLY A 131 -11.17 18.54 -5.14
N ILE A 132 -9.96 18.54 -4.57
CA ILE A 132 -8.92 17.57 -4.86
C ILE A 132 -8.34 17.01 -3.57
N THR A 133 -7.91 15.76 -3.62
CA THR A 133 -7.02 15.17 -2.63
C THR A 133 -5.66 14.97 -3.29
N ASP A 134 -4.60 15.55 -2.71
CA ASP A 134 -3.22 15.39 -3.19
C ASP A 134 -2.52 14.26 -2.42
N PRO A 135 -2.39 13.04 -3.00
CA PRO A 135 -1.70 11.93 -2.34
C PRO A 135 -0.21 12.21 -2.12
N ALA A 136 0.43 13.06 -2.94
CA ALA A 136 1.81 13.42 -2.75
C ALA A 136 1.99 14.28 -1.50
N ALA A 137 1.10 15.24 -1.25
CA ALA A 137 1.10 16.04 -0.03
C ALA A 137 0.88 15.18 1.23
N GLU A 138 -0.08 14.26 1.19
CA GLU A 138 -0.34 13.32 2.29
C GLU A 138 0.89 12.44 2.61
N LEU A 139 1.54 11.91 1.57
CA LEU A 139 2.75 11.10 1.73
C LEU A 139 3.94 11.92 2.22
N ARG A 140 4.11 13.17 1.78
CA ARG A 140 5.13 14.07 2.33
C ARG A 140 4.93 14.30 3.82
N ALA A 141 3.69 14.47 4.27
CA ALA A 141 3.38 14.61 5.70
C ALA A 141 3.70 13.33 6.50
N ALA A 142 3.58 12.14 5.88
CA ALA A 142 3.91 10.86 6.51
C ALA A 142 5.42 10.63 6.69
N ILE A 143 6.27 11.33 5.93
CA ILE A 143 7.73 11.16 5.98
C ILE A 143 8.31 11.57 7.34
N ALA A 144 7.70 12.50 8.06
CA ALA A 144 8.16 12.87 9.41
C ALA A 144 8.19 11.69 10.40
N ASP A 145 7.54 10.57 10.10
CA ASP A 145 7.60 9.37 10.94
C ASP A 145 8.93 8.61 10.82
N VAL A 146 9.67 8.73 9.71
CA VAL A 146 10.99 8.07 9.57
C VAL A 146 12.11 8.76 10.34
N ASP A 147 11.95 10.03 10.69
CA ASP A 147 12.92 10.77 11.51
C ASP A 147 13.11 10.12 12.90
N ARG A 148 12.16 9.26 13.31
CA ARG A 148 12.20 8.50 14.57
C ARG A 148 12.89 7.14 14.47
N VAL A 149 13.38 6.75 13.30
CA VAL A 149 13.93 5.40 13.00
C VAL A 149 15.45 5.31 13.33
N GLY A 150 15.99 6.28 14.07
CA GLY A 150 17.39 6.27 14.52
C GLY A 150 18.36 6.74 13.42
N ARG A 151 19.53 6.11 13.34
CA ARG A 151 20.66 6.61 12.52
C ARG A 151 20.36 6.64 11.01
N ASP A 152 19.56 5.71 10.50
CA ASP A 152 19.23 5.61 9.08
C ASP A 152 18.07 6.54 8.66
N GLY A 153 17.44 7.21 9.62
CA GLY A 153 16.31 8.12 9.42
C GLY A 153 16.54 9.17 8.32
N PRO A 154 17.65 9.94 8.33
CA PRO A 154 17.92 10.95 7.32
C PRO A 154 18.02 10.41 5.89
N GLU A 155 18.70 9.28 5.68
CA GLU A 155 18.80 8.66 4.34
C GLU A 155 17.44 8.11 3.89
N LEU A 156 16.70 7.45 4.78
CA LEU A 156 15.35 6.99 4.48
C LEU A 156 14.42 8.15 4.15
N ARG A 157 14.51 9.26 4.89
CA ARG A 157 13.74 10.48 4.66
C ARG A 157 14.01 11.04 3.27
N ASP A 158 15.28 11.08 2.90
CA ASP A 158 15.75 11.60 1.62
C ASP A 158 15.29 10.72 0.45
N THR A 159 15.46 9.39 0.55
CA THR A 159 14.86 8.42 -0.38
C THR A 159 13.36 8.64 -0.51
N LEU A 160 12.63 8.69 0.59
CA LEU A 160 11.18 8.79 0.58
C LEU A 160 10.68 10.12 -0.03
N LEU A 161 11.44 11.21 0.09
CA LEU A 161 11.09 12.50 -0.50
C LEU A 161 11.39 12.58 -1.98
N ARG A 162 12.54 12.02 -2.39
CA ARG A 162 13.15 12.30 -3.71
C ARG A 162 13.29 11.07 -4.59
N PHE A 163 12.79 9.90 -4.18
CA PHE A 163 12.71 8.71 -5.04
C PHE A 163 12.09 9.09 -6.41
N PRO A 164 12.62 8.60 -7.54
CA PRO A 164 13.79 7.72 -7.66
C PRO A 164 15.15 8.43 -7.59
N ALA A 165 15.21 9.76 -7.69
CA ALA A 165 16.44 10.54 -7.79
C ALA A 165 17.40 10.43 -6.57
N ALA A 166 16.91 10.01 -5.41
CA ALA A 166 17.72 9.79 -4.20
C ALA A 166 17.79 8.33 -3.76
N SER A 167 17.56 7.39 -4.66
CA SER A 167 17.60 5.96 -4.31
C SER A 167 19.00 5.57 -3.85
N SER A 168 19.08 4.89 -2.70
CA SER A 168 20.35 4.39 -2.16
C SER A 168 20.59 2.96 -2.62
N PRO A 169 21.81 2.59 -3.05
CA PRO A 169 22.13 1.20 -3.40
C PRO A 169 22.07 0.26 -2.19
N ARG A 170 22.02 0.80 -0.96
CA ARG A 170 21.83 0.02 0.28
C ARG A 170 20.37 -0.36 0.53
N GLN A 171 19.45 0.16 -0.27
CA GLN A 171 18.02 -0.05 -0.11
C GLN A 171 17.48 -0.92 -1.25
N LEU A 172 16.65 -1.89 -0.89
CA LEU A 172 15.91 -2.68 -1.86
C LEU A 172 14.55 -2.04 -2.07
N HIS A 173 14.26 -1.75 -3.33
CA HIS A 173 12.98 -1.19 -3.78
C HIS A 173 12.18 -2.28 -4.49
N ARG A 174 10.96 -2.54 -4.02
CA ARG A 174 10.03 -3.47 -4.68
C ARG A 174 8.68 -2.80 -4.85
N PHE A 175 8.07 -2.99 -6.01
CA PHE A 175 6.75 -2.46 -6.31
C PHE A 175 5.76 -3.60 -6.39
N TYR A 176 4.64 -3.46 -5.70
CA TYR A 176 3.59 -4.44 -5.67
C TYR A 176 2.30 -3.83 -6.19
N TRP A 177 1.56 -4.60 -6.98
CA TRP A 177 0.11 -4.49 -6.99
C TRP A 177 -0.44 -5.51 -6.02
N LEU A 178 -1.57 -5.18 -5.41
CA LEU A 178 -2.23 -6.05 -4.47
C LEU A 178 -3.74 -5.83 -4.47
N LYS A 179 -4.47 -6.92 -4.31
CA LYS A 179 -5.93 -6.97 -4.20
C LYS A 179 -6.27 -7.37 -2.77
N ARG A 180 -7.07 -6.54 -2.12
CA ARG A 180 -7.67 -6.81 -0.82
C ARG A 180 -9.18 -6.95 -0.96
N ARG A 181 -9.81 -7.49 0.08
CA ARG A 181 -11.27 -7.46 0.21
C ARG A 181 -11.66 -6.53 1.35
N VAL A 182 -12.13 -5.33 1.01
CA VAL A 182 -12.58 -4.32 1.99
C VAL A 182 -14.08 -4.11 1.82
N GLN A 183 -14.84 -4.22 2.92
CA GLN A 183 -16.30 -4.11 2.90
C GLN A 183 -16.97 -5.03 1.84
N ARG A 184 -16.44 -6.25 1.68
CA ARG A 184 -16.86 -7.26 0.68
C ARG A 184 -16.61 -6.88 -0.78
N ARG A 185 -15.89 -5.80 -1.05
CA ARG A 185 -15.51 -5.33 -2.40
C ARG A 185 -14.02 -5.54 -2.64
N PRO A 186 -13.58 -5.77 -3.88
CA PRO A 186 -12.16 -5.78 -4.19
C PRO A 186 -11.61 -4.35 -4.03
N ASP A 187 -10.42 -4.23 -3.47
CA ASP A 187 -9.68 -2.97 -3.35
C ASP A 187 -8.28 -3.19 -3.90
N LEU A 188 -7.98 -2.60 -5.05
CA LEU A 188 -6.65 -2.64 -5.65
C LEU A 188 -5.79 -1.53 -5.06
N SER A 189 -4.55 -1.84 -4.74
CA SER A 189 -3.58 -0.87 -4.25
C SER A 189 -2.24 -1.03 -4.94
N LEU A 190 -1.47 0.05 -4.96
CA LEU A 190 -0.08 0.05 -5.38
C LEU A 190 0.81 0.39 -4.20
N LEU A 191 1.81 -0.46 -4.00
CA LEU A 191 2.69 -0.44 -2.84
C LEU A 191 4.15 -0.33 -3.30
N HIS A 192 4.85 0.66 -2.76
CA HIS A 192 6.31 0.74 -2.80
C HIS A 192 6.86 0.22 -1.47
N GLN A 193 7.50 -0.95 -1.52
CA GLN A 193 8.28 -1.49 -0.42
C GLN A 193 9.72 -0.97 -0.52
N ILE A 194 10.22 -0.43 0.59
CA ILE A 194 11.62 -0.04 0.75
C ILE A 194 12.17 -0.84 1.93
N VAL A 195 13.23 -1.60 1.70
CA VAL A 195 13.91 -2.36 2.74
C VAL A 195 15.34 -1.83 2.86
N ALA A 196 15.73 -1.44 4.07
CA ALA A 196 17.10 -1.05 4.38
C ALA A 196 17.76 -2.12 5.27
N PRO A 197 18.44 -3.11 4.69
CA PRO A 197 19.33 -3.99 5.45
C PRO A 197 20.59 -3.20 5.86
N GLY A 198 20.95 -3.25 7.14
CA GLY A 198 22.15 -2.57 7.62
C GLY A 198 22.57 -3.06 9.01
N PRO A 199 23.77 -2.67 9.48
CA PRO A 199 24.27 -3.03 10.81
C PRO A 199 23.50 -2.32 11.95
N GLY A 200 22.65 -1.36 11.62
CA GLY A 200 21.73 -0.66 12.52
C GLY A 200 20.36 -1.33 12.61
N PRO A 201 19.26 -0.57 12.77
CA PRO A 201 17.94 -1.15 12.72
C PRO A 201 17.64 -1.72 11.33
N ALA A 202 17.10 -2.93 11.26
CA ALA A 202 16.53 -3.43 10.01
C ALA A 202 15.18 -2.74 9.80
N VAL A 203 15.00 -2.04 8.69
CA VAL A 203 13.79 -1.24 8.42
C VAL A 203 13.09 -1.75 7.18
N HIS A 204 11.79 -1.95 7.31
CA HIS A 204 10.86 -2.27 6.25
C HIS A 204 9.81 -1.16 6.19
N ILE A 205 9.73 -0.46 5.06
CA ILE A 205 8.73 0.57 4.81
C ILE A 205 7.78 0.08 3.72
N GLU A 206 6.49 0.15 4.00
CA GLU A 206 5.43 0.00 3.02
C GLU A 206 4.80 1.36 2.76
N ARG A 207 4.86 1.83 1.52
CA ARG A 207 4.18 3.04 1.08
C ARG A 207 3.09 2.69 0.08
N TYR A 208 1.84 2.81 0.53
CA TYR A 208 0.65 2.71 -0.31
C TYR A 208 0.44 4.05 -1.00
N PHE A 209 0.97 4.19 -2.22
CA PHE A 209 0.88 5.42 -3.01
C PHE A 209 -0.37 5.47 -3.89
N TYR A 210 -1.13 4.37 -3.93
CA TYR A 210 -2.47 4.30 -4.47
C TYR A 210 -3.28 3.25 -3.72
N VAL A 211 -4.53 3.57 -3.41
CA VAL A 211 -5.54 2.63 -2.90
C VAL A 211 -6.87 2.98 -3.55
N GLY A 212 -7.60 1.98 -4.01
CA GLY A 212 -8.80 2.15 -4.82
C GLY A 212 -9.89 2.93 -4.10
N HIS A 213 -10.27 2.53 -2.88
CA HIS A 213 -11.38 3.18 -2.17
C HIS A 213 -11.31 3.24 -0.65
N SER A 214 -10.54 2.38 0.02
CA SER A 214 -10.63 2.28 1.49
C SER A 214 -9.98 3.43 2.26
N TYR A 215 -8.96 4.07 1.68
CA TYR A 215 -8.29 5.27 2.18
C TYR A 215 -7.51 5.91 1.03
N ASN A 216 -6.93 7.10 1.22
CA ASN A 216 -6.25 7.86 0.17
C ASN A 216 -4.81 7.37 -0.05
N THR A 217 -4.02 7.35 1.03
CA THR A 217 -2.61 6.93 1.06
C THR A 217 -2.25 6.29 2.40
N GLY A 218 -1.15 5.54 2.43
CA GLY A 218 -0.65 4.90 3.65
C GLY A 218 0.87 4.77 3.70
N GLN A 219 1.43 4.88 4.90
CA GLN A 219 2.82 4.56 5.18
C GLN A 219 2.90 3.73 6.46
N VAL A 220 3.50 2.54 6.35
CA VAL A 220 3.78 1.64 7.46
C VAL A 220 5.29 1.46 7.54
N ILE A 221 5.85 1.61 8.73
CA ILE A 221 7.26 1.38 9.02
C ILE A 221 7.29 0.26 10.05
N THR A 222 7.92 -0.87 9.71
CA THR A 222 8.26 -1.93 10.66
C THR A 222 9.77 -1.94 10.80
N GLY A 223 10.27 -1.78 12.02
CA GLY A 223 11.70 -1.75 12.29
C GLY A 223 12.07 -2.69 13.44
N ALA A 224 13.32 -3.11 13.46
CA ALA A 224 13.87 -3.95 14.51
C ALA A 224 15.25 -3.44 14.94
N PHE A 225 15.53 -3.40 16.23
CA PHE A 225 16.87 -3.08 16.76
C PHE A 225 17.21 -3.97 17.96
N ALA A 226 18.50 -4.25 18.13
CA ALA A 226 19.00 -5.05 19.24
C ALA A 226 18.75 -4.33 20.58
N TYR A 227 18.28 -5.09 21.59
CA TYR A 227 18.05 -4.58 22.94
C TYR A 227 18.28 -5.71 23.94
N LEU A 228 19.22 -5.52 24.87
CA LEU A 228 19.66 -6.57 25.81
C LEU A 228 20.07 -7.85 25.06
N ASP A 229 19.47 -8.99 25.42
CA ASP A 229 19.68 -10.31 24.85
C ASP A 229 18.68 -10.66 23.72
N GLY A 230 17.90 -9.69 23.27
CA GLY A 230 16.88 -9.87 22.25
C GLY A 230 16.76 -8.69 21.29
N THR A 231 15.57 -8.56 20.72
CA THR A 231 15.26 -7.55 19.70
C THR A 231 13.95 -6.85 20.04
N VAL A 232 13.96 -5.52 20.02
CA VAL A 232 12.72 -4.74 19.99
C VAL A 232 12.27 -4.61 18.55
N VAL A 233 11.03 -5.03 18.28
CA VAL A 233 10.37 -4.84 16.99
C VAL A 233 9.27 -3.82 17.17
N PHE A 234 9.29 -2.77 16.36
CA PHE A 234 8.28 -1.74 16.36
C PHE A 234 7.56 -1.67 15.02
N SER A 235 6.33 -1.18 15.07
CA SER A 235 5.56 -0.79 13.91
C SER A 235 5.03 0.62 14.15
N THR A 236 5.04 1.45 13.12
CA THR A 236 4.30 2.70 13.08
C THR A 236 3.53 2.79 11.78
N SER A 237 2.29 3.24 11.85
CA SER A 237 1.44 3.38 10.68
C SER A 237 0.76 4.75 10.66
N ARG A 238 0.64 5.31 9.45
CA ARG A 238 -0.14 6.51 9.14
C ARG A 238 -0.93 6.26 7.86
N PHE A 239 -2.23 6.52 7.92
CA PHE A 239 -3.14 6.44 6.78
C PHE A 239 -3.93 7.74 6.69
N SER A 240 -4.14 8.23 5.48
CA SER A 240 -4.90 9.44 5.19
C SER A 240 -6.21 9.07 4.52
N THR A 241 -7.31 9.70 4.92
CA THR A 241 -8.64 9.44 4.37
C THR A 241 -9.52 10.68 4.48
N ASP A 242 -10.40 10.88 3.51
CA ASP A 242 -11.38 11.97 3.52
C ASP A 242 -12.54 11.68 4.49
N GLU A 243 -12.75 10.43 4.89
CA GLU A 243 -13.90 10.02 5.73
C GLU A 243 -13.86 10.57 7.17
N VAL A 244 -12.70 11.08 7.59
CA VAL A 244 -12.47 11.70 8.91
C VAL A 244 -12.43 13.23 8.87
N LEU A 245 -12.95 13.82 7.79
CA LEU A 245 -13.23 15.24 7.58
C LEU A 245 -14.77 15.50 7.73
N GLY A 246 -15.20 16.62 8.35
CA GLY A 246 -16.62 16.90 8.69
C GLY A 246 -17.08 16.83 10.17
N VAL A 247 -18.39 16.73 10.42
CA VAL A 247 -18.99 16.69 11.78
C VAL A 247 -18.97 15.24 12.32
N GLY A 248 -18.60 15.04 13.60
CA GLY A 248 -18.44 13.70 14.19
C GLY A 248 -17.06 13.05 13.99
N ASN A 249 -16.09 13.78 13.43
CA ASN A 249 -14.76 13.27 13.09
C ASN A 249 -13.97 12.69 14.26
N GLN A 250 -14.13 13.22 15.47
CA GLN A 250 -13.37 12.72 16.62
C GLN A 250 -13.70 11.25 16.92
N LEU A 251 -14.98 10.88 16.81
CA LEU A 251 -15.45 9.51 17.00
C LEU A 251 -14.93 8.60 15.89
N LYS A 252 -15.06 9.01 14.61
CA LYS A 252 -14.51 8.25 13.46
C LYS A 252 -12.99 8.07 13.55
N ARG A 253 -12.25 9.11 13.94
CA ARG A 253 -10.81 9.04 14.20
C ARG A 253 -10.49 8.10 15.37
N SER A 254 -11.31 8.05 16.40
CA SER A 254 -11.12 7.11 17.51
C SER A 254 -11.27 5.66 17.05
N ILE A 255 -12.34 5.35 16.31
CA ILE A 255 -12.59 4.01 15.75
C ILE A 255 -11.47 3.61 14.79
N GLY A 256 -11.09 4.49 13.86
CA GLY A 256 -10.00 4.24 12.93
C GLY A 256 -8.66 4.02 13.63
N ARG A 257 -8.36 4.76 14.71
CA ARG A 257 -7.16 4.53 15.54
C ARG A 257 -7.23 3.21 16.30
N GLY A 258 -8.40 2.77 16.72
CA GLY A 258 -8.62 1.45 17.32
C GLY A 258 -8.27 0.33 16.33
N GLN A 259 -8.88 0.37 15.14
CA GLN A 259 -8.62 -0.59 14.06
C GLN A 259 -7.14 -0.62 13.67
N LEU A 260 -6.52 0.56 13.49
CA LEU A 260 -5.10 0.65 13.17
C LEU A 260 -4.22 -0.01 14.25
N ARG A 261 -4.60 0.12 15.52
CA ARG A 261 -3.87 -0.47 16.65
C ARG A 261 -3.96 -1.99 16.62
N ASP A 262 -5.13 -2.50 16.32
CA ASP A 262 -5.37 -3.94 16.25
C ASP A 262 -4.61 -4.56 15.08
N GLU A 263 -4.58 -3.90 13.91
CA GLU A 263 -3.77 -4.35 12.77
C GLU A 263 -2.27 -4.32 13.07
N MET A 264 -1.78 -3.25 13.72
CA MET A 264 -0.39 -3.19 14.17
C MET A 264 -0.07 -4.29 15.20
N ARG A 265 -0.98 -4.60 16.13
CA ARG A 265 -0.82 -5.69 17.09
C ARG A 265 -0.73 -7.03 16.38
N LYS A 266 -1.71 -7.36 15.52
CA LYS A 266 -1.73 -8.61 14.74
C LYS A 266 -0.45 -8.79 13.93
N ARG A 267 0.05 -7.72 13.31
CA ARG A 267 1.32 -7.72 12.57
C ARG A 267 2.50 -8.11 13.46
N LEU A 268 2.66 -7.44 14.60
CA LEU A 268 3.75 -7.73 15.53
C LEU A 268 3.63 -9.15 16.13
N GLU A 269 2.42 -9.60 16.41
CA GLU A 269 2.14 -10.96 16.88
C GLU A 269 2.44 -12.02 15.80
N GLY A 270 2.14 -11.73 14.54
CA GLY A 270 2.49 -12.58 13.40
C GLY A 270 3.99 -12.72 13.20
N ILE A 271 4.74 -11.62 13.37
CA ILE A 271 6.22 -11.64 13.39
C ILE A 271 6.71 -12.56 14.52
N ARG A 272 6.23 -12.33 15.75
CA ARG A 272 6.58 -13.16 16.92
C ARG A 272 6.31 -14.64 16.64
N ALA A 273 5.10 -14.99 16.21
CA ALA A 273 4.71 -16.37 15.94
C ALA A 273 5.55 -17.02 14.84
N SER A 274 5.99 -16.25 13.84
CA SER A 274 6.85 -16.75 12.76
C SER A 274 8.28 -17.02 13.23
N LEU A 275 8.76 -16.26 14.22
CA LEU A 275 10.13 -16.35 14.73
C LEU A 275 10.28 -17.28 15.94
N THR A 276 9.21 -17.58 16.66
CA THR A 276 9.22 -18.51 17.80
C THR A 276 8.88 -19.94 17.40
N ARG A 277 8.38 -20.20 16.18
CA ARG A 277 8.22 -21.58 15.70
C ARG A 277 9.61 -22.21 15.47
N PRO A 278 9.86 -23.45 15.96
CA PRO A 278 11.06 -24.18 15.59
C PRO A 278 11.05 -24.37 14.07
N THR A 279 12.20 -24.15 13.43
CA THR A 279 12.43 -24.54 12.05
C THR A 279 12.22 -26.05 11.97
N SER A 280 11.17 -26.50 11.28
CA SER A 280 11.04 -27.91 10.92
C SER A 280 12.35 -28.31 10.19
N PRO A 281 13.03 -29.39 10.61
CA PRO A 281 14.16 -29.87 9.84
C PRO A 281 13.64 -30.22 8.44
N GLU A 282 14.29 -29.70 7.40
CA GLU A 282 14.10 -30.18 6.04
C GLU A 282 14.28 -31.70 6.09
N SER A 283 13.23 -32.43 5.69
CA SER A 283 13.36 -33.87 5.49
C SER A 283 14.29 -34.09 4.29
N PRO A 284 15.24 -35.03 4.39
CA PRO A 284 16.22 -35.32 3.34
C PRO A 284 15.58 -35.79 2.03
#